data_AF-A0A0K2RVC8-F1
#
_entry.id   AF-A0A0K2RVC8-F1
#
_cell.length_a   1.000
_cell.length_b   1.000
_cell.length_c   1.000
_cell.angle_alpha   90.00
_cell.angle_beta   90.00
_cell.angle_gamma   90.00
#
_symmetry.space_group_name_H-M   'P 1'
#
loop_
_entity.id
_entity.type
_entity.pdbx_description
1 polymer ?
#
loop_
_entity_poly.entity_id
_entity_poly.type
_entity_poly.pdbx_seq_one_letter_code
_entity_poly.pdbx_strand_id
1 'polypeptide(L)'
;MSTVQTSASLSWKALPEYEPRGELSGRLVAWGDPAFQELWDGWIRRFGEFHPGLEPDSFLRGTSTAVGGLYTGVADIGLFGREIRKLERTSWKRIFDHQPEGFAIATGAFDTFAKTVAVAVLVNAENPIAELSFSQLDAIYSAERRRGCPEPITRWGQLGLTGEWTDAPIHAYGLDRDTGTAQHIWLRVLQEGPWSDRAILPEGAPTRMYAGSGGHAAEALVTTLENDRYGIGLAGFRNLTGL
;
A
#
# COMPACT_ATOMS: atom_id res chain seq x y z
N MET A 1 17.69 -10.24 13.44
CA MET A 1 16.45 -9.85 12.73
C MET A 1 16.88 -8.97 11.57
N SER A 2 16.89 -9.51 10.35
CA SER A 2 17.29 -8.74 9.16
C SER A 2 16.14 -7.82 8.81
N THR A 3 16.27 -6.54 9.15
CA THR A 3 15.45 -5.47 8.59
C THR A 3 15.55 -5.60 7.07
N VAL A 4 14.43 -5.81 6.39
CA VAL A 4 14.35 -5.57 4.95
C VAL A 4 14.56 -4.07 4.80
N GLN A 5 15.81 -3.64 4.61
CA GLN A 5 16.10 -2.34 4.05
C GLN A 5 15.49 -2.35 2.66
N THR A 6 14.26 -1.85 2.54
CA THR A 6 13.76 -1.46 1.22
C THR A 6 14.72 -0.37 0.77
N SER A 7 15.54 -0.65 -0.24
CA SER A 7 16.42 0.33 -0.91
C SER A 7 15.58 1.39 -1.61
N ALA A 8 14.91 2.24 -0.83
CA ALA A 8 14.03 3.29 -1.33
C ALA A 8 14.79 4.60 -1.57
N SER A 9 16.06 4.53 -1.97
CA SER A 9 16.89 5.74 -2.20
C SER A 9 17.51 5.85 -3.59
N LEU A 10 17.39 4.84 -4.46
CA LEU A 10 17.82 5.00 -5.85
C LEU A 10 16.62 5.43 -6.68
N SER A 11 16.63 6.70 -7.09
CA SER A 11 15.83 7.15 -8.22
C SER A 11 16.11 6.22 -9.40
N TRP A 12 15.10 5.79 -10.15
CA TRP A 12 15.30 5.00 -11.37
C TRP A 12 16.28 5.68 -12.36
N LYS A 13 16.42 7.02 -12.28
CA LYS A 13 17.39 7.81 -13.03
C LYS A 13 18.85 7.54 -12.69
N ALA A 14 19.11 6.94 -11.53
CA ALA A 14 20.45 6.60 -11.06
C ALA A 14 20.82 5.13 -11.35
N LEU A 15 19.91 4.35 -11.93
CA LEU A 15 20.22 3.00 -12.39
C LEU A 15 21.06 3.11 -13.68
N PRO A 16 22.13 2.30 -13.81
CA PRO A 16 22.90 2.26 -15.06
C PRO A 16 22.01 1.78 -16.20
N GLU A 17 22.34 2.19 -17.43
CA GLU A 17 21.73 1.59 -18.60
C GLU A 17 21.99 0.09 -18.63
N TYR A 18 21.01 -0.67 -19.13
CA TYR A 18 21.13 -2.10 -19.21
C TYR A 18 22.12 -2.49 -20.31
N GLU A 19 23.21 -3.17 -19.92
CA GLU A 19 24.16 -3.78 -20.84
C GLU A 19 23.99 -5.31 -20.82
N PRO A 20 23.62 -5.95 -21.94
CA PRO A 20 23.55 -7.40 -22.02
C PRO A 20 24.92 -8.03 -21.77
N ARG A 21 25.03 -8.91 -20.77
CA ARG A 21 26.27 -9.65 -20.45
C ARG A 21 26.36 -11.03 -21.12
N GLY A 22 25.40 -11.36 -21.97
CA GLY A 22 25.23 -12.64 -22.67
C GLY A 22 23.80 -12.76 -23.18
N GLU A 23 23.53 -13.71 -24.07
CA GLU A 23 22.16 -13.97 -24.56
C GLU A 23 21.39 -14.81 -23.55
N LEU A 24 20.15 -14.39 -23.26
CA LEU A 24 19.18 -15.17 -22.51
C LEU A 24 18.19 -15.83 -23.48
N SER A 25 17.79 -17.05 -23.18
CA SER A 25 16.84 -17.81 -23.98
C SER A 25 15.94 -18.70 -23.13
N GLY A 26 14.78 -19.07 -23.68
CA GLY A 26 13.80 -19.92 -23.01
C GLY A 26 12.63 -19.13 -22.41
N ARG A 27 11.78 -19.82 -21.66
CA ARG A 27 10.52 -19.26 -21.18
C ARG A 27 10.72 -18.34 -19.99
N LEU A 28 10.01 -17.21 -19.99
CA LEU A 28 9.93 -16.28 -18.86
C LEU A 28 8.45 -16.01 -18.53
N VAL A 29 7.97 -16.47 -17.39
CA VAL A 29 6.54 -16.45 -17.04
C VAL A 29 6.25 -15.50 -15.89
N ALA A 30 5.40 -14.50 -16.12
CA ALA A 30 4.88 -13.61 -15.07
C ALA A 30 3.46 -13.98 -14.64
N TRP A 31 3.19 -13.89 -13.34
CA TRP A 31 1.84 -13.96 -12.78
C TRP A 31 1.59 -12.73 -11.92
N GLY A 32 0.35 -12.26 -11.80
CA GLY A 32 0.08 -11.16 -10.88
C GLY A 32 -1.10 -10.28 -11.21
N ASP A 33 -1.02 -9.02 -10.79
CA ASP A 33 -2.11 -8.07 -10.87
C ASP A 33 -2.33 -7.56 -12.31
N PRO A 34 -3.57 -7.59 -12.84
CA PRO A 34 -3.87 -7.10 -14.19
C PRO A 34 -3.52 -5.61 -14.40
N ALA A 35 -3.40 -4.82 -13.32
CA ALA A 35 -2.98 -3.43 -13.41
C ALA A 35 -1.56 -3.23 -14.00
N PHE A 36 -0.75 -4.29 -14.07
CA PHE A 36 0.61 -4.25 -14.63
C PHE A 36 0.72 -4.72 -16.09
N GLN A 37 -0.38 -5.08 -16.77
CA GLN A 37 -0.31 -5.64 -18.13
C GLN A 37 0.48 -4.74 -19.09
N GLU A 38 0.13 -3.46 -19.14
CA GLU A 38 0.79 -2.50 -20.02
C GLU A 38 2.29 -2.34 -19.70
N LEU A 39 2.65 -2.38 -18.42
CA LEU A 39 4.04 -2.27 -17.98
C LEU A 39 4.83 -3.53 -18.37
N TRP A 40 4.25 -4.71 -18.15
CA TRP A 40 4.83 -5.99 -18.53
C TRP A 40 5.09 -6.07 -20.04
N ASP A 41 4.08 -5.72 -20.86
CA ASP A 41 4.19 -5.74 -22.31
C ASP A 41 5.30 -4.79 -22.80
N GLY A 42 5.38 -3.60 -22.20
CA GLY A 42 6.43 -2.63 -22.49
C GLY A 42 7.83 -3.14 -22.14
N TRP A 43 7.98 -3.78 -20.97
CA TRP A 43 9.26 -4.36 -20.53
C TRP A 43 9.69 -5.50 -21.42
N ILE A 44 8.82 -6.47 -21.68
CA ILE A 44 9.14 -7.62 -22.50
C ILE A 44 9.49 -7.22 -23.93
N ARG A 45 8.75 -6.26 -24.51
CA ARG A 45 9.07 -5.75 -25.85
C ARG A 45 10.48 -5.18 -25.93
N ARG A 46 10.88 -4.34 -24.96
CA ARG A 46 12.22 -3.73 -24.92
C ARG A 46 13.31 -4.71 -24.52
N PHE A 47 13.05 -5.60 -23.57
CA PHE A 47 14.02 -6.59 -23.12
C PHE A 47 14.29 -7.65 -24.20
N GLY A 48 13.26 -8.02 -24.96
CA GLY A 48 13.36 -8.94 -26.09
C GLY A 48 14.20 -8.38 -27.26
N GLU A 49 14.34 -7.05 -27.39
CA GLU A 49 15.27 -6.44 -28.36
C GLU A 49 16.73 -6.83 -28.04
N PHE A 50 17.06 -7.08 -26.77
CA PHE A 50 18.38 -7.54 -26.34
C PHE A 50 18.53 -9.06 -26.33
N HIS A 51 17.43 -9.80 -26.13
CA HIS A 51 17.41 -11.25 -25.94
C HIS A 51 16.33 -11.92 -26.79
N PRO A 52 16.56 -12.10 -28.11
CA PRO A 52 15.55 -12.60 -29.03
C PRO A 52 15.15 -14.06 -28.79
N GLY A 53 15.95 -14.82 -28.03
CA GLY A 53 15.66 -16.20 -27.66
C GLY A 53 14.70 -16.35 -26.48
N LEU A 54 14.26 -15.25 -25.86
CA LEU A 54 13.28 -15.30 -24.77
C LEU A 54 11.86 -15.52 -25.29
N GLU A 55 11.13 -16.38 -24.58
CA GLU A 55 9.73 -16.71 -24.83
C GLU A 55 8.88 -16.22 -23.64
N PRO A 56 8.46 -14.95 -23.64
CA PRO A 56 7.71 -14.36 -22.54
C PRO A 56 6.25 -14.83 -22.51
N ASP A 57 5.71 -15.05 -21.32
CA ASP A 57 4.30 -15.38 -21.11
C ASP A 57 3.77 -14.71 -19.82
N SER A 58 2.47 -14.45 -19.73
CA SER A 58 1.89 -13.84 -18.53
C SER A 58 0.46 -14.24 -18.20
N PHE A 59 0.18 -14.37 -16.90
CA PHE A 59 -1.13 -14.72 -16.33
C PHE A 59 -1.51 -13.73 -15.23
N LEU A 60 -1.94 -12.54 -15.63
CA LEU A 60 -2.24 -11.45 -14.71
C LEU A 60 -3.70 -11.50 -14.21
N ARG A 61 -3.98 -12.43 -13.27
CA ARG A 61 -5.32 -12.71 -12.74
C ARG A 61 -5.54 -12.23 -11.29
N GLY A 62 -4.58 -11.50 -10.74
CA GLY A 62 -4.61 -10.92 -9.39
C GLY A 62 -3.36 -11.24 -8.59
N THR A 63 -3.00 -10.37 -7.64
CA THR A 63 -1.78 -10.52 -6.83
C THR A 63 -1.69 -11.89 -6.12
N SER A 64 -2.81 -12.44 -5.64
CA SER A 64 -2.79 -13.74 -4.95
C SER A 64 -2.46 -14.92 -5.86
N THR A 65 -2.69 -14.82 -7.18
CA THR A 65 -2.30 -15.89 -8.11
C THR A 65 -0.80 -15.91 -8.35
N ALA A 66 -0.12 -14.76 -8.29
CA ALA A 66 1.35 -14.68 -8.34
C ALA A 66 2.01 -15.45 -7.19
N VAL A 67 1.44 -15.35 -5.98
CA VAL A 67 1.95 -16.11 -4.83
C VAL A 67 1.93 -17.60 -5.13
N GLY A 68 0.79 -18.15 -5.59
CA GLY A 68 0.71 -19.56 -5.99
C GLY A 68 1.70 -19.91 -7.11
N GLY A 69 1.82 -19.03 -8.11
CA GLY A 69 2.73 -19.21 -9.24
C GLY A 69 4.19 -19.36 -8.81
N LEU A 70 4.67 -18.45 -7.97
CA LEU A 70 6.04 -18.47 -7.46
C LEU A 70 6.30 -19.69 -6.56
N TYR A 71 5.35 -20.04 -5.68
CA TYR A 71 5.50 -21.19 -4.78
C TYR A 71 5.61 -22.54 -5.51
N THR A 72 4.92 -22.65 -6.65
CA THR A 72 4.86 -23.90 -7.43
C THR A 72 5.90 -23.95 -8.54
N GLY A 73 6.68 -22.89 -8.72
CA GLY A 73 7.70 -22.79 -9.77
C GLY A 73 7.13 -22.65 -11.19
N VAL A 74 5.84 -22.33 -11.34
CA VAL A 74 5.22 -22.09 -12.66
C VAL A 74 5.32 -20.63 -13.10
N ALA A 75 5.74 -19.74 -12.19
CA ALA A 75 6.04 -18.35 -12.46
C ALA A 75 7.48 -18.05 -12.05
N ASP A 76 8.18 -17.29 -12.89
CA ASP A 76 9.50 -16.74 -12.59
C ASP A 76 9.37 -15.38 -11.91
N ILE A 77 8.34 -14.60 -12.27
CA ILE A 77 8.10 -13.24 -11.79
C ILE A 77 6.69 -13.10 -11.23
N GLY A 78 6.58 -12.47 -10.06
CA GLY A 78 5.31 -12.06 -9.47
C GLY A 78 5.11 -10.55 -9.55
N LEU A 79 4.03 -10.10 -10.19
CA LEU A 79 3.64 -8.68 -10.26
C LEU A 79 2.59 -8.37 -9.18
N PHE A 80 2.99 -7.62 -8.16
CA PHE A 80 2.20 -7.41 -6.94
C PHE A 80 1.63 -5.99 -6.88
N GLY A 81 0.30 -5.87 -6.80
CA GLY A 81 -0.42 -4.61 -6.55
C GLY A 81 -0.59 -4.26 -5.07
N ARG A 82 -0.07 -5.12 -4.17
CA ARG A 82 -0.06 -4.95 -2.71
C ARG A 82 1.20 -5.55 -2.12
N GLU A 83 1.49 -5.22 -0.87
CA GLU A 83 2.56 -5.88 -0.13
C GLU A 83 2.32 -7.40 -0.03
N ILE A 84 3.41 -8.18 -0.03
CA ILE A 84 3.36 -9.62 0.27
C ILE A 84 2.88 -9.78 1.70
N ARG A 85 1.79 -10.53 1.95
CA ARG A 85 1.18 -10.64 3.28
C ARG A 85 2.11 -11.37 4.25
N LYS A 86 1.96 -11.11 5.55
CA LYS A 86 2.77 -11.77 6.60
C LYS A 86 2.69 -13.30 6.53
N LEU A 87 1.49 -13.85 6.29
CA LEU A 87 1.33 -15.30 6.12
C LEU A 87 2.07 -15.81 4.87
N GLU A 88 2.00 -15.10 3.75
CA GLU A 88 2.70 -15.45 2.51
C GLU A 88 4.22 -15.40 2.69
N ARG A 89 4.76 -14.40 3.40
CA ARG A 89 6.19 -14.33 3.74
C ARG A 89 6.63 -15.45 4.69
N THR A 90 5.80 -15.74 5.69
CA THR A 90 6.09 -16.77 6.71
C THR A 90 6.09 -18.15 6.07
N SER A 91 5.09 -18.44 5.25
CA SER A 91 4.99 -19.71 4.51
C SER A 91 6.15 -19.85 3.51
N TRP A 92 6.57 -18.77 2.85
CA TRP A 92 7.65 -18.81 1.86
C TRP A 92 8.95 -19.20 2.56
N LYS A 93 9.28 -18.52 3.66
CA LYS A 93 10.47 -18.85 4.45
C LYS A 93 10.46 -20.29 4.96
N ARG A 94 9.30 -20.84 5.33
CA ARG A 94 9.21 -22.23 5.79
C ARG A 94 9.50 -23.26 4.69
N ILE A 95 9.23 -22.92 3.42
CA ILE A 95 9.43 -23.82 2.29
C ILE A 95 10.83 -23.65 1.69
N PHE A 96 11.29 -22.41 1.53
CA PHE A 96 12.51 -22.09 0.78
C PHE A 96 13.69 -21.62 1.66
N ASP A 97 13.50 -21.49 2.97
CA ASP A 97 14.51 -21.05 3.96
C ASP A 97 15.10 -19.63 3.75
N HIS A 98 14.52 -18.83 2.85
CA HIS A 98 14.83 -17.40 2.68
C HIS A 98 13.54 -16.57 2.56
N GLN A 99 13.61 -15.23 2.50
CA GLN A 99 12.46 -14.38 2.16
C GLN A 99 12.33 -14.23 0.64
N PRO A 100 11.14 -13.98 0.08
CA PRO A 100 11.03 -13.64 -1.32
C PRO A 100 11.75 -12.31 -1.58
N GLU A 101 12.48 -12.24 -2.69
CA GLU A 101 13.11 -11.01 -3.14
C GLU A 101 12.08 -10.14 -3.86
N GLY A 102 12.08 -8.84 -3.57
CA GLY A 102 11.08 -7.91 -4.10
C GLY A 102 11.68 -6.55 -4.41
N PHE A 103 11.25 -5.98 -5.53
CA PHE A 103 11.68 -4.68 -6.01
C PHE A 103 10.47 -3.74 -6.14
N ALA A 104 10.60 -2.51 -5.64
CA ALA A 104 9.60 -1.48 -5.86
C ALA A 104 9.77 -0.88 -7.25
N ILE A 105 8.82 -1.16 -8.14
CA ILE A 105 8.85 -0.76 -9.57
C ILE A 105 7.96 0.44 -9.88
N ALA A 106 7.02 0.75 -8.99
CA ALA A 106 6.06 1.82 -9.14
C ALA A 106 5.59 2.31 -7.77
N THR A 107 5.08 3.54 -7.73
CA THR A 107 4.34 4.09 -6.58
C THR A 107 2.84 3.92 -6.79
N GLY A 108 2.05 4.26 -5.77
CA GLY A 108 0.59 4.28 -5.92
C GLY A 108 0.12 5.24 -7.02
N ALA A 109 -0.96 4.86 -7.69
CA ALA A 109 -1.63 5.67 -8.70
C ALA A 109 -2.27 6.91 -8.07
N PHE A 110 -2.15 8.03 -8.77
CA PHE A 110 -2.68 9.32 -8.35
C PHE A 110 -4.21 9.34 -8.39
N ASP A 111 -4.81 9.12 -9.57
CA ASP A 111 -6.25 9.27 -9.82
C ASP A 111 -6.91 8.09 -10.53
N THR A 112 -6.15 7.04 -10.87
CA THR A 112 -6.67 5.97 -11.73
C THR A 112 -7.49 4.94 -10.96
N PHE A 113 -8.71 4.68 -11.45
CA PHE A 113 -9.57 3.65 -10.88
C PHE A 113 -8.96 2.24 -11.04
N ALA A 114 -9.29 1.34 -10.11
CA ALA A 114 -8.82 -0.05 -10.06
C ALA A 114 -7.28 -0.28 -10.04
N LYS A 115 -6.47 0.75 -9.80
CA LYS A 115 -5.03 0.62 -9.52
C LYS A 115 -4.73 0.75 -8.02
N THR A 116 -3.56 0.27 -7.60
CA THR A 116 -3.03 0.51 -6.25
C THR A 116 -2.98 2.01 -5.98
N VAL A 117 -3.60 2.48 -4.90
CA VAL A 117 -3.73 3.92 -4.64
C VAL A 117 -2.47 4.52 -4.02
N ALA A 118 -2.15 5.77 -4.38
CA ALA A 118 -1.32 6.61 -3.53
C ALA A 118 -2.12 6.91 -2.26
N VAL A 119 -1.66 6.47 -1.08
CA VAL A 119 -2.41 6.65 0.16
C VAL A 119 -2.30 8.09 0.63
N ALA A 120 -3.44 8.66 1.01
CA ALA A 120 -3.59 9.99 1.59
C ALA A 120 -4.19 9.89 3.00
N VAL A 121 -3.77 10.82 3.85
CA VAL A 121 -4.41 11.11 5.13
C VAL A 121 -5.37 12.27 4.86
N LEU A 122 -6.66 12.05 5.10
CA LEU A 122 -7.71 13.02 4.82
C LEU A 122 -8.27 13.57 6.14
N VAL A 123 -8.60 14.85 6.14
CA VAL A 123 -9.31 15.55 7.21
C VAL A 123 -10.37 16.44 6.58
N ASN A 124 -11.34 16.90 7.38
CA ASN A 124 -12.28 17.93 6.94
C ASN A 124 -11.54 19.22 6.55
N ALA A 125 -12.05 19.97 5.57
CA ALA A 125 -11.46 21.21 5.08
C ALA A 125 -11.33 22.32 6.15
N GLU A 126 -12.15 22.28 7.21
CA GLU A 126 -12.07 23.22 8.33
C GLU A 126 -10.99 22.84 9.36
N ASN A 127 -10.39 21.65 9.24
CA ASN A 127 -9.31 21.21 10.14
C ASN A 127 -7.98 21.88 9.76
N PRO A 128 -7.35 22.68 10.65
CA PRO A 128 -6.18 23.48 10.31
C PRO A 128 -4.86 22.70 10.32
N ILE A 129 -4.88 21.37 10.52
CA ILE A 129 -3.66 20.56 10.52
C ILE A 129 -2.97 20.60 9.15
N ALA A 130 -1.69 20.97 9.13
CA ALA A 130 -0.92 21.07 7.88
C ALA A 130 -0.19 19.77 7.54
N GLU A 131 0.34 19.07 8.55
CA GLU A 131 1.13 17.86 8.36
C GLU A 131 1.07 16.95 9.59
N LEU A 132 1.38 15.67 9.38
CA LEU A 132 1.53 14.68 10.43
C LEU A 132 2.76 13.81 10.13
N SER A 133 3.60 13.63 11.14
CA SER A 133 4.68 12.65 11.10
C SER A 133 4.12 11.22 11.17
N PHE A 134 4.89 10.24 10.70
CA PHE A 134 4.51 8.83 10.87
C PHE A 134 4.38 8.42 12.34
N SER A 135 5.17 9.01 13.25
CA SER A 135 5.03 8.74 14.68
C SER A 135 3.68 9.24 15.22
N GLN A 136 3.21 10.41 14.78
CA GLN A 136 1.89 10.92 15.15
C GLN A 136 0.77 10.06 14.56
N LEU A 137 0.87 9.65 13.29
CA LEU A 137 -0.12 8.75 12.69
C LEU A 137 -0.19 7.39 13.40
N ASP A 138 0.94 6.81 13.75
CA ASP A 138 1.00 5.61 14.58
C ASP A 138 0.36 5.85 15.96
N ALA A 139 0.55 7.01 16.57
CA ALA A 139 -0.11 7.34 17.84
C ALA A 139 -1.62 7.58 17.77
N ILE A 140 -2.14 7.93 16.60
CA ILE A 140 -3.57 8.02 16.31
C ILE A 140 -4.15 6.62 16.09
N TYR A 141 -3.53 5.81 15.22
CA TYR A 141 -4.11 4.59 14.66
C TYR A 141 -3.66 3.27 15.32
N SER A 142 -2.56 3.25 16.07
CA SER A 142 -1.99 2.04 16.70
C SER A 142 -2.38 1.92 18.17
N ALA A 143 -2.54 0.69 18.66
CA ALA A 143 -2.64 0.42 20.09
C ALA A 143 -1.26 0.44 20.78
N GLU A 144 -0.17 0.15 20.06
CA GLU A 144 1.16 -0.06 20.63
C GLU A 144 2.15 1.11 20.44
N ARG A 145 1.92 2.00 19.47
CA ARG A 145 2.81 3.17 19.21
C ARG A 145 4.28 2.78 18.99
N ARG A 146 4.52 1.83 18.08
CA ARG A 146 5.87 1.29 17.82
C ARG A 146 6.87 2.34 17.31
N ARG A 147 6.38 3.48 16.83
CA ARG A 147 7.20 4.63 16.42
C ARG A 147 7.59 5.59 17.55
N GLY A 148 7.31 5.23 18.81
CA GLY A 148 7.93 5.83 19.98
C GLY A 148 7.16 6.99 20.62
N CYS A 149 5.94 7.29 20.19
CA CYS A 149 5.11 8.26 20.93
C CYS A 149 4.76 7.72 22.32
N PRO A 150 4.94 8.50 23.39
CA PRO A 150 4.76 8.02 24.77
C PRO A 150 3.29 7.70 25.06
N GLU A 151 2.38 8.51 24.53
CA GLU A 151 0.94 8.41 24.78
C GLU A 151 0.15 8.35 23.47
N PRO A 152 -1.06 7.76 23.49
CA PRO A 152 -1.99 7.88 22.38
C PRO A 152 -2.34 9.34 22.08
N ILE A 153 -2.45 9.66 20.80
CA ILE A 153 -2.99 10.96 20.36
C ILE A 153 -4.49 10.76 20.16
N THR A 154 -5.28 11.41 20.99
CA THR A 154 -6.75 11.35 21.06
C THR A 154 -7.42 12.71 20.90
N ARG A 155 -6.65 13.81 20.95
CA ARG A 155 -7.14 15.18 20.80
C ARG A 155 -6.24 15.99 19.87
N TRP A 156 -6.84 16.92 19.15
CA TRP A 156 -6.15 17.77 18.20
C TRP A 156 -5.13 18.71 18.87
N GLY A 157 -5.35 19.14 20.11
CA GLY A 157 -4.36 19.92 20.86
C GLY A 157 -3.04 19.22 21.14
N GLN A 158 -3.01 17.87 21.17
CA GLN A 158 -1.76 17.10 21.27
C GLN A 158 -0.88 17.22 20.02
N LEU A 159 -1.46 17.68 18.91
CA LEU A 159 -0.78 17.95 17.64
C LEU A 159 -0.43 19.44 17.47
N GLY A 160 -0.64 20.25 18.51
CA GLY A 160 -0.33 21.68 18.50
C GLY A 160 -1.44 22.58 17.97
N LEU A 161 -2.64 22.05 17.69
CA LEU A 161 -3.78 22.90 17.35
C LEU A 161 -4.29 23.65 18.60
N THR A 162 -4.77 24.87 18.41
CA THR A 162 -5.14 25.78 19.51
C THR A 162 -6.60 26.23 19.40
N GLY A 163 -7.08 27.01 20.38
CA GLY A 163 -8.44 27.55 20.39
C GLY A 163 -9.45 26.43 20.58
N GLU A 164 -10.51 26.40 19.76
CA GLU A 164 -11.54 25.36 19.80
C GLU A 164 -10.97 23.93 19.60
N TRP A 165 -9.82 23.81 18.94
CA TRP A 165 -9.18 22.52 18.65
C TRP A 165 -8.36 21.96 19.81
N THR A 166 -8.09 22.76 20.85
CA THR A 166 -7.22 22.35 21.97
C THR A 166 -7.74 21.07 22.65
N ASP A 167 -9.04 21.04 22.94
CA ASP A 167 -9.70 19.92 23.61
C ASP A 167 -10.58 19.09 22.66
N ALA A 168 -10.58 19.42 21.36
CA ALA A 168 -11.37 18.70 20.37
C ALA A 168 -10.89 17.24 20.24
N PRO A 169 -11.80 16.26 20.25
CA PRO A 169 -11.46 14.85 20.08
C PRO A 169 -10.94 14.57 18.67
N ILE A 170 -10.19 13.49 18.48
CA ILE A 170 -9.88 12.93 17.17
C ILE A 170 -10.81 11.75 16.93
N HIS A 171 -11.63 11.83 15.89
CA HIS A 171 -12.40 10.68 15.39
C HIS A 171 -11.59 9.99 14.29
N ALA A 172 -10.95 8.87 14.63
CA ALA A 172 -10.08 8.15 13.70
C ALA A 172 -10.89 7.14 12.88
N TYR A 173 -11.00 7.42 11.58
CA TYR A 173 -11.63 6.53 10.62
C TYR A 173 -10.57 5.68 9.91
N GLY A 174 -10.69 4.37 10.11
CA GLY A 174 -9.82 3.36 9.52
C GLY A 174 -10.39 2.74 8.25
N LEU A 175 -9.76 1.64 7.87
CA LEU A 175 -10.12 0.82 6.71
C LEU A 175 -10.37 -0.60 7.18
N ASP A 176 -11.10 -1.37 6.37
CA ASP A 176 -11.20 -2.80 6.61
C ASP A 176 -9.79 -3.41 6.57
N ARG A 177 -9.42 -4.13 7.63
CA ARG A 177 -8.04 -4.53 7.93
C ARG A 177 -7.47 -5.50 6.89
N ASP A 178 -8.33 -6.17 6.12
CA ASP A 178 -7.91 -7.11 5.06
C ASP A 178 -7.59 -6.41 3.74
N THR A 179 -7.93 -5.11 3.61
CA THR A 179 -7.66 -4.30 2.41
C THR A 179 -6.18 -4.05 2.17
N GLY A 180 -5.80 -3.94 0.89
CA GLY A 180 -4.42 -3.63 0.51
C GLY A 180 -3.92 -2.32 1.11
N THR A 181 -4.77 -1.29 1.15
CA THR A 181 -4.45 0.01 1.76
C THR A 181 -4.27 -0.09 3.27
N ALA A 182 -5.15 -0.80 3.98
CA ALA A 182 -4.97 -1.05 5.41
C ALA A 182 -3.67 -1.81 5.68
N GLN A 183 -3.37 -2.84 4.90
CA GLN A 183 -2.13 -3.61 5.03
C GLN A 183 -0.89 -2.77 4.75
N HIS A 184 -0.96 -1.85 3.79
CA HIS A 184 0.12 -0.91 3.50
C HIS A 184 0.37 0.03 4.68
N ILE A 185 -0.68 0.60 5.28
CA ILE A 185 -0.56 1.46 6.46
C ILE A 185 -0.09 0.66 7.69
N TRP A 186 -0.60 -0.55 7.88
CA TRP A 186 -0.17 -1.45 8.94
C TRP A 186 1.33 -1.74 8.88
N LEU A 187 1.85 -2.00 7.67
CA LEU A 187 3.28 -2.24 7.45
C LEU A 187 4.10 -0.94 7.58
N ARG A 188 3.71 0.12 6.85
CA ARG A 188 4.53 1.33 6.67
C ARG A 188 4.36 2.34 7.77
N VAL A 189 3.20 2.44 8.42
CA VAL A 189 2.94 3.38 9.52
C VAL A 189 2.96 2.65 10.85
N LEU A 190 2.22 1.56 11.02
CA LEU A 190 2.07 0.93 12.35
C LEU A 190 3.20 -0.06 12.71
N GLN A 191 4.18 -0.27 11.80
CA GLN A 191 5.28 -1.23 11.98
C GLN A 191 4.80 -2.63 12.39
N GLU A 192 3.77 -3.12 11.71
CA GLU A 192 3.11 -4.40 12.00
C GLU A 192 2.48 -4.47 13.41
N GLY A 193 2.22 -3.32 14.04
CA GLY A 193 1.52 -3.21 15.32
C GLY A 193 -0.01 -3.37 15.17
N PRO A 194 -0.71 -3.75 16.25
CA PRO A 194 -2.16 -3.84 16.23
C PRO A 194 -2.80 -2.46 16.05
N TRP A 195 -3.83 -2.41 15.20
CA TRP A 195 -4.71 -1.24 15.09
C TRP A 195 -5.38 -0.95 16.44
N SER A 196 -5.54 0.33 16.77
CA SER A 196 -6.34 0.76 17.92
C SER A 196 -7.82 0.51 17.65
N ASP A 197 -8.57 0.11 18.67
CA ASP A 197 -10.04 0.00 18.58
C ASP A 197 -10.73 1.37 18.37
N ARG A 198 -9.99 2.47 18.54
CA ARG A 198 -10.45 3.83 18.19
C ARG A 198 -10.48 4.07 16.68
N ALA A 199 -9.74 3.29 15.90
CA ALA A 199 -9.75 3.37 14.44
C ALA A 199 -10.94 2.58 13.90
N ILE A 200 -12.09 3.24 13.79
CA ILE A 200 -13.37 2.63 13.41
C ILE A 200 -13.63 2.77 11.92
N LEU A 201 -14.47 1.90 11.36
CA LEU A 201 -14.93 2.07 9.98
C LEU A 201 -15.93 3.23 9.90
N PRO A 202 -15.89 4.06 8.84
CA PRO A 202 -16.96 5.00 8.53
C PRO A 202 -18.32 4.31 8.46
N GLU A 203 -19.38 5.02 8.81
CA GLU A 203 -20.74 4.50 8.64
C GLU A 203 -21.01 4.19 7.17
N GLY A 204 -21.64 3.04 6.88
CA GLY A 204 -21.90 2.58 5.52
C GLY A 204 -20.70 1.98 4.79
N ALA A 205 -19.49 2.03 5.36
CA ALA A 205 -18.34 1.37 4.77
C ALA A 205 -18.53 -0.16 4.74
N PRO A 206 -18.20 -0.83 3.61
CA PRO A 206 -18.33 -2.28 3.52
C PRO A 206 -17.34 -3.00 4.45
N THR A 207 -17.83 -4.02 5.14
CA THR A 207 -17.05 -4.90 6.05
C THR A 207 -16.57 -6.18 5.36
N ARG A 208 -16.72 -6.27 4.04
CA ARG A 208 -16.32 -7.41 3.21
C ARG A 208 -15.84 -6.93 1.85
N MET A 209 -14.88 -7.65 1.27
CA MET A 209 -14.40 -7.40 -0.08
C MET A 209 -15.35 -7.91 -1.16
N TYR A 210 -15.58 -7.09 -2.18
CA TYR A 210 -16.23 -7.45 -3.43
C TYR A 210 -15.77 -6.48 -4.54
N ALA A 211 -16.14 -6.75 -5.78
CA ALA A 211 -15.82 -5.84 -6.89
C ALA A 211 -16.41 -4.45 -6.64
N GLY A 212 -15.55 -3.43 -6.51
CA GLY A 212 -15.97 -2.05 -6.23
C GLY A 212 -16.03 -1.68 -4.74
N SER A 213 -15.87 -2.62 -3.80
CA SER A 213 -15.97 -2.34 -2.36
C SER A 213 -14.98 -1.28 -1.86
N GLY A 214 -13.80 -1.18 -2.49
CA GLY A 214 -12.83 -0.12 -2.18
C GLY A 214 -13.29 1.29 -2.59
N GLY A 215 -14.12 1.40 -3.64
CA GLY A 215 -14.76 2.66 -4.02
C GLY A 215 -15.80 3.09 -3.00
N HIS A 216 -16.73 2.20 -2.65
CA HIS A 216 -17.76 2.48 -1.63
C HIS A 216 -17.16 2.76 -0.24
N ALA A 217 -16.06 2.09 0.14
CA ALA A 217 -15.35 2.41 1.38
C ALA A 217 -14.77 3.84 1.36
N ALA A 218 -14.23 4.28 0.22
CA ALA A 218 -13.71 5.64 0.09
C ALA A 218 -14.84 6.69 0.08
N GLU A 219 -15.96 6.41 -0.58
CA GLU A 219 -17.15 7.28 -0.59
C GLU A 219 -17.75 7.45 0.82
N ALA A 220 -17.88 6.34 1.56
CA ALA A 220 -18.32 6.36 2.95
C ALA A 220 -17.38 7.21 3.83
N LEU A 221 -16.07 7.09 3.63
CA LEU A 221 -15.09 7.90 4.34
C LEU A 221 -15.22 9.39 4.01
N VAL A 222 -15.28 9.75 2.72
CA VAL A 222 -15.38 11.15 2.29
C VAL A 222 -16.65 11.78 2.85
N THR A 223 -17.80 11.12 2.67
CA THR A 223 -19.10 11.57 3.23
C THR A 223 -19.02 11.77 4.75
N THR A 224 -18.34 10.87 5.46
CA THR A 224 -18.17 10.98 6.91
C THR A 224 -17.31 12.20 7.28
N LEU A 225 -16.18 12.39 6.60
CA LEU A 225 -15.27 13.52 6.87
C LEU A 225 -15.89 14.88 6.50
N GLU A 226 -16.73 14.95 5.47
CA GLU A 226 -17.46 16.17 5.12
C GLU A 226 -18.39 16.66 6.24
N ASN A 227 -18.91 15.72 7.05
CA ASN A 227 -19.83 16.02 8.15
C ASN A 227 -19.19 15.98 9.54
N ASP A 228 -17.90 15.61 9.64
CA ASP A 228 -17.16 15.56 10.89
C ASP A 228 -15.87 16.39 10.82
N ARG A 229 -15.95 17.63 11.32
CA ARG A 229 -14.80 18.55 11.40
C ARG A 229 -13.61 17.95 12.16
N TYR A 230 -13.86 17.05 13.09
CA TYR A 230 -12.84 16.44 13.95
C TYR A 230 -12.34 15.08 13.45
N GLY A 231 -12.83 14.66 12.28
CA GLY A 231 -12.49 13.39 11.65
C GLY A 231 -11.12 13.39 10.97
N ILE A 232 -10.46 12.23 11.03
CA ILE A 232 -9.27 11.91 10.24
C ILE A 232 -9.43 10.52 9.60
N GLY A 233 -9.07 10.40 8.33
CA GLY A 233 -9.30 9.21 7.52
C GLY A 233 -8.08 8.78 6.70
N LEU A 234 -8.08 7.52 6.28
CA LEU A 234 -7.08 6.94 5.38
C LEU A 234 -7.75 6.49 4.08
N ALA A 235 -7.34 7.05 2.95
CA ALA A 235 -7.92 6.73 1.64
C ALA A 235 -6.89 6.86 0.51
N GLY A 236 -7.30 6.64 -0.73
CA GLY A 236 -6.49 7.01 -1.90
C GLY A 236 -6.53 8.53 -2.16
N PHE A 237 -5.45 9.09 -2.70
CA PHE A 237 -5.32 10.51 -3.04
C PHE A 237 -6.44 11.00 -3.97
N ARG A 238 -6.88 10.15 -4.91
CA ARG A 238 -8.03 10.40 -5.80
C ARG A 238 -9.33 10.82 -5.11
N ASN A 239 -9.47 10.56 -3.80
CA ASN A 239 -10.69 10.85 -3.04
C ASN A 239 -10.62 12.22 -2.34
N LEU A 240 -9.56 13.00 -2.55
CA LEU A 240 -9.52 14.41 -2.19
C LEU A 240 -10.58 15.17 -2.99
N THR A 241 -11.47 15.86 -2.29
CA THR A 241 -12.44 16.78 -2.89
C THR A 241 -11.85 18.20 -2.89
N GLY A 242 -12.06 18.96 -3.97
CA GLY A 242 -11.77 20.41 -4.01
C GLY A 242 -10.32 20.83 -4.34
N LEU A 243 -9.61 20.12 -5.22
CA LEU A 243 -8.36 20.60 -5.82
C LEU A 243 -8.59 21.78 -6.79
#